data_AF-A0AAQ3KPS8-F1
#
_entry.id   AF-A0AAQ3KPS8-F1
#
_cell.length_a   1.000
_cell.length_b   1.000
_cell.length_c   1.000
_cell.angle_alpha   90.00
_cell.angle_beta   90.00
_cell.angle_gamma   90.00
#
_symmetry.space_group_name_H-M   'P 1'
#
loop_
_entity.id
_entity.type
_entity.pdbx_description
1 polymer ?
#
loop_
_entity_poly.entity_id
_entity_poly.type
_entity_poly.pdbx_seq_one_letter_code
_entity_poly.pdbx_strand_id
1 'polypeptide(L)'
;MTTRSLTMLFFFFFFFLLLAIASCQSSSSAPAQDATCNATEFIRSQCRVTRYADLCVSSLSGTAVAARQSPVRLTCAAASITLARLLALRKHVSALRRAAGKKAAALQDCVVELGDAVNQVNRTVKELSGLDQSLQRTPEMAWRVSNAQTWMSAALTDEGTCSDGFEDVGGGGSVGADVRRRVEKSYHEGIMDNEIREKKQSCYADIER
;
A
#
# COMPACT_ATOMS: atom_id res chain seq x y z
N MET A 1 -2.12 -30.09 43.36
CA MET A 1 -1.92 -30.31 41.90
C MET A 1 -1.51 -29.05 41.13
N THR A 2 -1.59 -27.84 41.70
CA THR A 2 -1.35 -26.57 40.99
C THR A 2 0.12 -26.12 40.93
N THR A 3 0.93 -26.43 41.94
CA THR A 3 2.35 -26.02 42.00
C THR A 3 3.24 -26.72 40.97
N ARG A 4 2.98 -28.00 40.68
CA ARG A 4 3.71 -28.77 39.65
C ARG A 4 3.40 -28.29 38.22
N SER A 5 2.23 -27.68 38.01
CA SER A 5 1.82 -27.11 36.72
C SER A 5 2.51 -25.77 36.46
N LEU A 6 2.62 -24.91 37.48
CA LEU A 6 3.36 -23.65 37.38
C LEU A 6 4.87 -23.86 37.13
N THR A 7 5.48 -24.86 37.76
CA THR A 7 6.91 -25.16 37.53
C THR A 7 7.17 -25.66 36.11
N MET A 8 6.22 -26.39 35.51
CA MET A 8 6.32 -26.86 34.11
C MET A 8 6.17 -25.71 33.12
N LEU A 9 5.26 -24.76 33.37
CA LEU A 9 5.10 -23.55 32.55
C LEU A 9 6.33 -22.64 32.63
N PHE A 10 6.94 -22.50 33.80
CA PHE A 10 8.15 -21.70 33.98
C PHE A 10 9.35 -22.33 33.25
N PHE A 11 9.52 -23.65 33.35
CA PHE A 11 10.55 -24.37 32.59
C PHE A 11 10.32 -24.29 31.08
N PHE A 12 9.07 -24.37 30.62
CA PHE A 12 8.74 -24.24 29.21
C PHE A 12 9.04 -22.83 28.70
N PHE A 13 8.66 -21.79 29.45
CA PHE A 13 8.97 -20.40 29.09
C PHE A 13 10.48 -20.14 29.07
N PHE A 14 11.22 -20.66 30.05
CA PHE A 14 12.67 -20.52 30.12
C PHE A 14 13.37 -21.32 28.99
N PHE A 15 12.87 -22.50 28.62
CA PHE A 15 13.37 -23.29 27.49
C PHE A 15 13.15 -22.58 26.15
N PHE A 16 11.99 -21.97 25.93
CA PHE A 16 11.72 -21.16 24.73
C PHE A 16 12.53 -19.87 24.70
N LEU A 17 12.74 -19.23 25.86
CA LEU A 17 13.61 -18.05 25.98
C LEU A 17 15.08 -18.41 25.68
N LEU A 18 15.55 -19.57 26.15
CA LEU A 18 16.89 -20.08 25.84
C LEU A 18 17.03 -20.48 24.37
N LEU A 19 15.99 -21.05 23.73
CA LEU A 19 15.98 -21.33 22.28
C LEU A 19 16.04 -20.04 21.44
N ALA A 20 15.37 -18.98 21.88
CA ALA A 20 15.41 -17.67 21.22
C ALA A 20 16.81 -17.05 21.29
N ILE A 21 17.54 -17.24 22.40
CA ILE A 21 18.91 -16.73 22.57
C ILE A 21 19.93 -17.62 21.83
N ALA A 22 19.72 -18.95 21.78
CA ALA A 22 20.57 -19.89 21.05
C ALA A 22 20.47 -19.77 19.52
N SER A 23 19.41 -19.11 19.01
CA SER A 23 19.26 -18.81 17.58
C SER A 23 20.09 -17.59 17.14
N CYS A 24 20.74 -16.89 18.06
CA CYS A 24 21.63 -15.76 17.78
C CYS A 24 23.11 -16.18 17.88
N GLN A 25 23.53 -17.17 17.09
CA GLN A 25 24.93 -17.36 16.77
C GLN A 25 25.11 -17.60 15.27
N SER A 26 25.33 -16.50 14.56
CA SER A 26 26.08 -16.47 13.31
C SER A 26 26.75 -15.11 13.21
N SER A 27 27.96 -15.02 13.74
CA SER A 27 28.89 -13.92 13.45
C SER A 27 29.67 -14.27 12.19
N SER A 28 29.31 -13.67 11.06
CA SER A 28 30.24 -13.49 9.92
C SER A 28 29.65 -12.52 8.89
N SER A 29 30.06 -11.25 8.99
CA SER A 29 30.26 -10.27 7.91
C SER A 29 29.36 -10.36 6.66
N ALA A 30 28.17 -9.76 6.70
CA ALA A 30 27.50 -9.15 5.53
C ALA A 30 26.41 -8.14 5.96
N PRO A 31 26.61 -6.82 5.87
CA PRO A 31 25.66 -5.83 6.40
C PRO A 31 24.36 -5.66 5.60
N ALA A 32 24.19 -6.35 4.47
CA ALA A 32 23.05 -6.13 3.55
C ALA A 32 21.93 -7.18 3.65
N GLN A 33 22.22 -8.42 4.05
CA GLN A 33 21.23 -9.51 4.01
C GLN A 33 20.28 -9.48 5.23
N ASP A 34 20.79 -9.27 6.45
CA ASP A 34 19.98 -9.20 7.68
C ASP A 34 19.00 -8.01 7.69
N ALA A 35 19.44 -6.84 7.22
CA ALA A 35 18.59 -5.66 7.13
C ALA A 35 17.41 -5.87 6.17
N THR A 36 17.63 -6.62 5.08
CA THR A 36 16.60 -6.91 4.07
C THR A 36 15.58 -7.92 4.57
N CYS A 37 16.02 -8.96 5.29
CA CYS A 37 15.13 -9.94 5.93
C CYS A 37 14.18 -9.26 6.92
N ASN A 38 14.72 -8.45 7.84
CA ASN A 38 13.91 -7.73 8.83
C ASN A 38 12.93 -6.73 8.18
N ALA A 39 13.37 -5.99 7.16
CA ALA A 39 12.49 -5.08 6.43
C ALA A 39 11.32 -5.80 5.71
N THR A 40 11.55 -7.02 5.22
CA THR A 40 10.50 -7.82 4.57
C THR A 40 9.51 -8.37 5.59
N GLU A 41 9.99 -8.81 6.76
CA GLU A 41 9.13 -9.22 7.88
C GLU A 41 8.28 -8.06 8.41
N PHE A 42 8.85 -6.85 8.48
CA PHE A 42 8.10 -5.65 8.80
C PHE A 42 6.91 -5.46 7.85
N ILE A 43 7.11 -5.53 6.52
CA ILE A 43 6.00 -5.45 5.55
C ILE A 43 4.96 -6.54 5.79
N ARG A 44 5.39 -7.80 5.97
CA ARG A 44 4.45 -8.91 6.24
C ARG A 44 3.59 -8.64 7.48
N SER A 45 4.20 -8.09 8.54
CA SER A 45 3.48 -7.74 9.76
C SER A 45 2.42 -6.66 9.54
N GLN A 46 2.73 -5.63 8.75
CA GLN A 46 1.81 -4.54 8.43
C GLN A 46 0.69 -5.00 7.50
N CYS A 47 1.00 -5.87 6.54
CA CYS A 47 0.03 -6.37 5.57
C CYS A 47 -0.96 -7.40 6.16
N ARG A 48 -0.62 -8.07 7.27
CA ARG A 48 -1.47 -9.10 7.88
C ARG A 48 -2.86 -8.61 8.30
N VAL A 49 -3.00 -7.32 8.63
CA VAL A 49 -4.29 -6.73 9.05
C VAL A 49 -5.10 -6.18 7.88
N THR A 50 -4.60 -6.29 6.65
CA THR A 50 -5.30 -5.81 5.45
C THR A 50 -6.21 -6.90 4.88
N ARG A 51 -7.28 -6.49 4.20
CA ARG A 51 -8.21 -7.42 3.51
C ARG A 51 -7.50 -8.28 2.45
N TYR A 52 -6.46 -7.74 1.81
CA TYR A 52 -5.72 -8.40 0.74
C TYR A 52 -4.23 -8.50 1.09
N ALA A 53 -3.90 -9.39 2.03
CA ALA A 53 -2.55 -9.49 2.60
C ALA A 53 -1.46 -9.82 1.57
N ASP A 54 -1.65 -10.85 0.74
CA ASP A 54 -0.65 -11.26 -0.26
C ASP A 54 -0.35 -10.15 -1.25
N LEU A 55 -1.40 -9.43 -1.62
CA LEU A 55 -1.33 -8.30 -2.51
C LEU A 55 -0.61 -7.10 -1.88
N CYS A 56 -0.90 -6.80 -0.62
CA CYS A 56 -0.15 -5.78 0.12
C CYS A 56 1.35 -6.13 0.14
N VAL A 57 1.70 -7.39 0.43
CA VAL A 57 3.09 -7.85 0.46
C VAL A 57 3.74 -7.72 -0.91
N SER A 58 3.11 -8.22 -1.97
CA SER A 58 3.68 -8.18 -3.33
C SER A 58 3.86 -6.75 -3.82
N SER A 59 2.91 -5.86 -3.53
CA SER A 59 2.97 -4.44 -3.92
C SER A 59 4.06 -3.67 -3.18
N LEU A 60 4.30 -3.99 -1.90
CA LEU A 60 5.20 -3.20 -1.06
C LEU A 60 6.62 -3.78 -0.94
N SER A 61 6.85 -5.03 -1.32
CA SER A 61 8.15 -5.70 -1.15
C SER A 61 9.32 -4.90 -1.74
N GLY A 62 9.14 -4.24 -2.89
CA GLY A 62 10.15 -3.36 -3.52
C GLY A 62 10.43 -2.05 -2.77
N THR A 63 9.74 -1.79 -1.65
CA THR A 63 9.89 -0.60 -0.81
C THR A 63 10.47 -0.91 0.57
N ALA A 64 10.69 -2.19 0.92
CA ALA A 64 11.12 -2.63 2.25
C ALA A 64 12.32 -1.86 2.81
N VAL A 65 13.44 -1.85 2.08
CA VAL A 65 14.66 -1.14 2.47
C VAL A 65 14.42 0.37 2.53
N ALA A 66 13.70 0.90 1.55
CA ALA A 66 13.40 2.32 1.47
C ALA A 66 12.45 2.79 2.58
N ALA A 67 11.62 1.92 3.16
CA ALA A 67 10.71 2.24 4.26
C ALA A 67 11.40 2.26 5.63
N ARG A 68 12.61 1.67 5.78
CA ARG A 68 13.37 1.61 7.06
C ARG A 68 12.49 1.28 8.28
N GLN A 69 11.56 0.32 8.12
CA GLN A 69 10.64 -0.12 9.18
C GLN A 69 9.76 0.98 9.79
N SER A 70 9.55 2.10 9.09
CA SER A 70 8.62 3.15 9.52
C SER A 70 7.23 2.93 8.90
N PRO A 71 6.16 2.82 9.71
CA PRO A 71 4.79 2.71 9.22
C PRO A 71 4.36 3.92 8.37
N VAL A 72 4.82 5.13 8.72
CA VAL A 72 4.53 6.35 7.96
C VAL A 72 5.16 6.27 6.58
N ARG A 73 6.44 5.91 6.49
CA ARG A 73 7.16 5.79 5.21
C ARG A 73 6.59 4.66 4.35
N LEU A 74 6.18 3.55 4.96
CA LEU A 74 5.51 2.46 4.26
C LEU A 74 4.15 2.89 3.71
N THR A 75 3.35 3.58 4.53
CA THR A 75 2.02 4.08 4.12
C THR A 75 2.15 5.12 3.01
N CYS A 76 3.16 6.00 3.09
CA CYS A 76 3.38 6.94 2.00
C CYS A 76 3.82 6.25 0.71
N ALA A 77 4.70 5.25 0.79
CA ALA A 77 5.09 4.46 -0.36
C ALA A 77 3.89 3.75 -0.99
N ALA A 78 3.00 3.19 -0.17
CA ALA A 78 1.74 2.60 -0.62
C ALA A 78 0.87 3.62 -1.36
N ALA A 79 0.68 4.82 -0.78
CA ALA A 79 -0.08 5.89 -1.42
C ALA A 79 0.55 6.34 -2.75
N SER A 80 1.88 6.45 -2.84
CA SER A 80 2.58 6.77 -4.11
C SER A 80 2.38 5.69 -5.18
N ILE A 81 2.43 4.41 -4.79
CA ILE A 81 2.15 3.28 -5.70
C ILE A 81 0.70 3.36 -6.20
N THR A 82 -0.27 3.57 -5.31
CA THR A 82 -1.69 3.75 -5.68
C THR A 82 -1.87 4.92 -6.63
N LEU A 83 -1.22 6.05 -6.37
CA LEU A 83 -1.32 7.24 -7.21
C LEU A 83 -0.87 6.98 -8.65
N ALA A 84 0.24 6.28 -8.83
CA ALA A 84 0.73 5.93 -10.16
C ALA A 84 -0.19 4.93 -10.88
N ARG A 85 -0.74 3.96 -10.15
CA ARG A 85 -1.72 3.01 -10.70
C ARG A 85 -2.99 3.71 -11.17
N LEU A 86 -3.53 4.63 -10.38
CA LEU A 86 -4.70 5.43 -10.77
C LEU A 86 -4.42 6.30 -12.00
N LEU A 87 -3.22 6.88 -12.11
CA LEU A 87 -2.82 7.63 -13.31
C LEU A 87 -2.74 6.74 -14.56
N ALA A 88 -2.11 5.57 -14.44
CA ALA A 88 -2.02 4.59 -15.53
C ALA A 88 -3.41 4.10 -15.95
N LEU A 89 -4.27 3.78 -14.99
CA LEU A 89 -5.66 3.38 -15.23
C LEU A 89 -6.45 4.49 -15.92
N ARG A 90 -6.39 5.72 -15.41
CA ARG A 90 -7.07 6.88 -16.03
C ARG A 90 -6.62 7.12 -17.46
N LYS A 91 -5.31 7.00 -17.74
CA LYS A 91 -4.75 7.09 -19.10
C LYS A 91 -5.30 5.99 -20.00
N HIS A 92 -5.39 4.77 -19.49
CA HIS A 92 -5.94 3.62 -20.21
C HIS A 92 -7.43 3.81 -20.54
N VAL A 93 -8.27 4.17 -19.56
CA VAL A 93 -9.70 4.43 -19.76
C VAL A 93 -9.91 5.58 -20.76
N SER A 94 -9.12 6.65 -20.66
CA SER A 94 -9.13 7.75 -21.63
C SER A 94 -8.77 7.30 -23.05
N ALA A 95 -7.87 6.32 -23.18
CA ALA A 95 -7.55 5.73 -24.48
C ALA A 95 -8.69 4.91 -25.06
N LEU A 96 -9.37 4.10 -24.22
CA LEU A 96 -10.55 3.33 -24.62
C LEU A 96 -11.69 4.24 -25.10
N ARG A 97 -11.88 5.39 -24.45
CA ARG A 97 -12.92 6.38 -24.81
C ARG A 97 -12.90 6.75 -26.29
N ARG A 98 -11.71 6.86 -26.89
CA ARG A 98 -11.54 7.26 -28.30
C ARG A 98 -12.15 6.27 -29.30
N ALA A 99 -12.40 5.03 -28.90
CA ALA A 99 -12.93 3.97 -29.75
C ALA A 99 -14.30 3.43 -29.30
N ALA A 100 -14.95 4.06 -28.31
CA ALA A 100 -15.95 3.39 -27.48
C ALA A 100 -17.42 3.46 -27.92
N GLY A 101 -17.75 4.20 -28.97
CA GLY A 101 -19.15 4.33 -29.44
C GLY A 101 -20.13 4.61 -28.30
N LYS A 102 -21.11 3.72 -28.09
CA LYS A 102 -22.15 3.84 -27.03
C LYS A 102 -21.62 3.87 -25.59
N LYS A 103 -20.38 3.41 -25.35
CA LYS A 103 -19.75 3.38 -24.00
C LYS A 103 -18.91 4.63 -23.71
N ALA A 104 -18.87 5.60 -24.61
CA ALA A 104 -18.06 6.81 -24.45
C ALA A 104 -18.46 7.64 -23.22
N ALA A 105 -19.75 7.71 -22.88
CA ALA A 105 -20.24 8.41 -21.70
C ALA A 105 -19.75 7.75 -20.39
N ALA A 106 -19.99 6.45 -20.21
CA ALA A 106 -19.52 5.73 -19.03
C ALA A 106 -17.98 5.76 -18.87
N LEU A 107 -17.23 5.72 -19.99
CA LEU A 107 -15.77 5.91 -19.94
C LEU A 107 -15.37 7.34 -19.59
N GLN A 108 -16.16 8.34 -20.00
CA GLN A 108 -15.93 9.73 -19.59
C GLN A 108 -16.16 9.90 -18.09
N ASP A 109 -17.25 9.35 -17.57
CA ASP A 109 -17.57 9.39 -16.14
C ASP A 109 -16.48 8.71 -15.33
N CYS A 110 -16.05 7.50 -15.73
CA CYS A 110 -14.92 6.83 -15.08
C CYS A 110 -13.61 7.66 -15.16
N VAL A 111 -13.33 8.39 -16.24
CA VAL A 111 -12.13 9.27 -16.31
C VAL A 111 -12.22 10.44 -15.31
N VAL A 112 -13.42 10.93 -15.01
CA VAL A 112 -13.67 11.95 -13.99
C VAL A 112 -13.46 11.37 -12.60
N GLU A 113 -14.12 10.26 -12.28
CA GLU A 113 -13.99 9.57 -10.99
C GLU A 113 -12.53 9.18 -10.69
N LEU A 114 -11.81 8.62 -11.66
CA LEU A 114 -10.38 8.32 -11.50
C LEU A 114 -9.52 9.58 -11.37
N GLY A 115 -9.96 10.71 -11.91
CA GLY A 115 -9.33 12.01 -11.71
C GLY A 115 -9.47 12.48 -10.26
N ASP A 116 -10.65 12.30 -9.68
CA ASP A 116 -10.92 12.62 -8.28
C ASP A 116 -10.16 11.68 -7.34
N ALA A 117 -10.14 10.37 -7.63
CA ALA A 117 -9.31 9.41 -6.91
C ALA A 117 -7.83 9.83 -6.88
N VAL A 118 -7.27 10.25 -8.02
CA VAL A 118 -5.90 10.80 -8.11
C VAL A 118 -5.70 12.01 -7.21
N ASN A 119 -6.66 12.94 -7.20
CA ASN A 119 -6.61 14.13 -6.34
C ASN A 119 -6.63 13.76 -4.86
N GLN A 120 -7.51 12.83 -4.46
CA GLN A 120 -7.61 12.38 -3.08
C GLN A 120 -6.33 11.67 -2.61
N VAL A 121 -5.77 10.76 -3.41
CA VAL A 121 -4.49 10.10 -3.06
C VAL A 121 -3.34 11.12 -2.96
N ASN A 122 -3.33 12.16 -3.80
CA ASN A 122 -2.34 13.22 -3.69
C ASN A 122 -2.46 14.00 -2.35
N ARG A 123 -3.68 14.18 -1.84
CA ARG A 123 -3.90 14.74 -0.49
C ARG A 123 -3.44 13.79 0.60
N THR A 124 -3.69 12.48 0.46
CA THR A 124 -3.12 11.47 1.37
C THR A 124 -1.61 11.57 1.45
N VAL A 125 -0.91 11.65 0.32
CA VAL A 125 0.56 11.80 0.29
C VAL A 125 1.02 13.07 1.02
N LYS A 126 0.34 14.21 0.80
CA LYS A 126 0.64 15.47 1.48
C LYS A 126 0.40 15.43 2.98
N GLU A 127 -0.58 14.67 3.45
CA GLU A 127 -0.81 14.50 4.89
C GLU A 127 0.23 13.61 5.55
N LEU A 128 0.83 12.68 4.81
CA LEU A 128 1.86 11.77 5.31
C LEU A 128 3.28 12.32 5.20
N SER A 129 3.52 13.29 4.31
CA SER A 129 4.84 13.90 4.16
C SER A 129 5.28 14.65 5.42
N GLY A 130 6.56 14.58 5.76
CA GLY A 130 7.13 15.20 6.96
C GLY A 130 6.76 14.56 8.30
N LEU A 131 5.88 13.54 8.36
CA LEU A 131 5.49 12.92 9.63
C LEU A 131 6.57 12.02 10.26
N ASP A 132 7.55 11.56 9.49
CA ASP A 132 8.58 10.62 9.96
C ASP A 132 9.66 11.29 10.84
N GLN A 133 9.74 12.62 10.84
CA GLN A 133 10.71 13.37 11.63
C GLN A 133 10.36 13.41 13.13
N SER A 134 9.11 13.07 13.48
CA SER A 134 8.65 13.06 14.87
C SER A 134 8.59 11.63 15.41
N LEU A 135 9.54 11.27 16.27
CA LEU A 135 9.49 10.04 17.07
C LEU A 135 8.37 10.05 18.14
N GLN A 136 7.65 11.18 18.29
CA GLN A 136 6.58 11.35 19.26
C GLN A 136 5.22 11.41 18.57
N ARG A 137 4.24 10.67 19.14
CA ARG A 137 2.85 10.71 18.70
C ARG A 137 2.21 12.02 19.17
N THR A 138 2.24 13.04 18.31
CA THR A 138 1.62 14.34 18.60
C THR A 138 0.13 14.34 18.19
N PRO A 139 -0.70 15.21 18.80
CA PRO A 139 -2.08 15.42 18.34
C PRO A 139 -2.16 15.81 16.86
N GLU A 140 -1.20 16.61 16.38
CA GLU A 140 -1.08 17.00 14.97
C GLU A 140 -0.83 15.78 14.07
N MET A 141 0.09 14.89 14.44
CA MET A 141 0.36 13.66 13.69
C MET A 141 -0.91 12.80 13.59
N ALA A 142 -1.64 12.63 14.69
CA ALA A 142 -2.88 11.87 14.69
C ALA A 142 -3.95 12.50 13.78
N TRP A 143 -4.07 13.82 13.80
CA TRP A 143 -5.00 14.56 12.94
C TRP A 143 -4.64 14.41 11.45
N ARG A 144 -3.36 14.55 11.09
CA ARG A 144 -2.89 14.38 9.70
C ARG A 144 -3.10 12.94 9.21
N VAL A 145 -2.84 11.94 10.06
CA VAL A 145 -3.14 10.52 9.73
C VAL A 145 -4.64 10.31 9.52
N SER A 146 -5.51 10.93 10.33
CA SER A 146 -6.96 10.87 10.15
C SER A 146 -7.42 11.49 8.82
N ASN A 147 -6.85 12.64 8.43
CA ASN A 147 -7.09 13.23 7.13
C ASN A 147 -6.61 12.32 5.99
N ALA A 148 -5.41 11.76 6.13
CA ALA A 148 -4.83 10.84 5.15
C ALA A 148 -5.75 9.63 4.90
N GLN A 149 -6.31 9.06 5.97
CA GLN A 149 -7.28 7.96 5.92
C GLN A 149 -8.59 8.39 5.25
N THR A 150 -9.08 9.59 5.55
CA THR A 150 -10.29 10.15 4.93
C THR A 150 -10.12 10.29 3.42
N TRP A 151 -9.03 10.91 2.97
CA TRP A 151 -8.75 11.07 1.55
C TRP A 151 -8.54 9.73 0.85
N MET A 152 -7.84 8.78 1.46
CA MET A 152 -7.66 7.45 0.87
C MET A 152 -9.00 6.69 0.77
N SER A 153 -9.90 6.86 1.75
CA SER A 153 -11.22 6.25 1.70
C SER A 153 -12.08 6.84 0.59
N ALA A 154 -12.01 8.17 0.37
CA ALA A 154 -12.66 8.82 -0.76
C ALA A 154 -12.10 8.30 -2.10
N ALA A 155 -10.78 8.14 -2.23
CA ALA A 155 -10.17 7.60 -3.44
C ALA A 155 -10.67 6.18 -3.79
N LEU A 156 -10.84 5.33 -2.77
CA LEU A 156 -11.39 3.98 -2.95
C LEU A 156 -12.86 4.02 -3.40
N THR A 157 -13.65 4.96 -2.88
CA THR A 157 -15.03 5.18 -3.34
C THR A 157 -15.05 5.62 -4.80
N ASP A 158 -14.25 6.62 -5.18
CA ASP A 158 -14.19 7.14 -6.55
C ASP A 158 -13.73 6.04 -7.54
N GLU A 159 -12.72 5.24 -7.18
CA GLU A 159 -12.29 4.08 -7.96
C GLU A 159 -13.43 3.02 -8.10
N GLY A 160 -14.18 2.79 -7.03
CA GLY A 160 -15.36 1.91 -7.02
C GLY A 160 -16.46 2.41 -7.95
N THR A 161 -16.81 3.69 -7.87
CA THR A 161 -17.82 4.33 -8.74
C THR A 161 -17.46 4.17 -10.22
N CYS A 162 -16.19 4.33 -10.59
CA CYS A 162 -15.76 4.04 -11.97
C CYS A 162 -16.06 2.58 -12.37
N SER A 163 -15.72 1.62 -11.52
CA SER A 163 -15.95 0.19 -11.80
C SER A 163 -17.44 -0.13 -11.94
N ASP A 164 -18.25 0.39 -11.03
CA ASP A 164 -19.70 0.12 -10.93
C ASP A 164 -20.46 0.77 -12.09
N GLY A 165 -19.95 1.88 -12.65
CA GLY A 165 -20.53 2.58 -13.82
C GLY A 165 -20.60 1.74 -15.11
N PHE A 166 -20.06 0.52 -15.12
CA PHE A 166 -20.12 -0.41 -16.26
C PHE A 166 -21.08 -1.59 -16.06
N GLU A 167 -21.77 -1.70 -14.92
CA GLU A 167 -22.72 -2.78 -14.64
C GLU A 167 -23.96 -2.70 -15.55
N ASP A 168 -24.51 -1.49 -15.72
CA ASP A 168 -25.76 -1.25 -16.47
C ASP A 168 -25.59 -1.10 -17.99
N VAL A 169 -24.37 -0.89 -18.49
CA VAL A 169 -24.09 -0.62 -19.92
C VAL A 169 -23.88 -1.90 -20.75
N GLY A 170 -24.47 -3.02 -20.30
CA GLY A 170 -24.23 -4.35 -20.84
C GLY A 170 -22.84 -4.85 -20.48
N GLY A 171 -22.63 -5.10 -19.18
CA GLY A 171 -21.39 -5.54 -18.52
C GLY A 171 -20.71 -6.82 -19.04
N GLY A 172 -21.13 -7.36 -20.18
CA GLY A 172 -20.51 -8.49 -20.89
C GLY A 172 -19.58 -8.11 -22.05
N GLY A 173 -19.49 -6.84 -22.46
CA GLY A 173 -18.56 -6.41 -23.51
C GLY A 173 -17.12 -6.24 -22.99
N SER A 174 -16.11 -6.61 -23.80
CA SER A 174 -14.67 -6.64 -23.43
C SER A 174 -14.16 -5.39 -22.69
N VAL A 175 -14.65 -4.21 -23.04
CA VAL A 175 -14.22 -2.91 -22.48
C VAL A 175 -14.55 -2.76 -20.98
N GLY A 176 -15.78 -3.05 -20.56
CA GLY A 176 -16.16 -2.89 -19.14
C GLY A 176 -15.48 -3.92 -18.24
N ALA A 177 -15.37 -5.16 -18.74
CA ALA A 177 -14.62 -6.22 -18.08
C ALA A 177 -13.10 -5.92 -18.02
N ASP A 178 -12.53 -5.25 -19.02
CA ASP A 178 -11.13 -4.81 -19.00
C ASP A 178 -10.88 -3.69 -17.99
N VAL A 179 -11.77 -2.69 -17.92
CA VAL A 179 -11.68 -1.62 -16.91
C VAL A 179 -11.81 -2.19 -15.51
N ARG A 180 -12.85 -2.99 -15.23
CA ARG A 180 -13.03 -3.66 -13.93
C ARG A 180 -11.86 -4.56 -13.58
N ARG A 181 -11.40 -5.39 -14.53
CA ARG A 181 -10.21 -6.22 -14.32
C ARG A 181 -9.00 -5.36 -14.01
N ARG A 182 -8.80 -4.19 -14.62
CA ARG A 182 -7.64 -3.34 -14.33
C ARG A 182 -7.77 -2.59 -13.01
N VAL A 183 -8.98 -2.21 -12.59
CA VAL A 183 -9.25 -1.76 -11.21
C VAL A 183 -8.87 -2.87 -10.22
N GLU A 184 -9.34 -4.10 -10.47
CA GLU A 184 -9.05 -5.29 -9.66
C GLU A 184 -7.61 -5.84 -9.81
N LYS A 185 -6.90 -5.53 -10.91
CA LYS A 185 -5.56 -6.04 -11.26
C LYS A 185 -4.48 -4.95 -11.21
N SER A 186 -4.83 -3.71 -10.85
CA SER A 186 -3.89 -2.66 -10.42
C SER A 186 -2.86 -3.18 -9.41
N TYR A 187 -3.18 -4.30 -8.81
CA TYR A 187 -2.52 -5.07 -7.79
C TYR A 187 -1.40 -6.05 -8.23
N HIS A 188 -1.33 -6.49 -9.49
CA HIS A 188 -0.41 -7.58 -9.89
C HIS A 188 0.73 -7.17 -10.86
N GLU A 189 0.68 -5.98 -11.45
CA GLU A 189 1.75 -5.52 -12.33
C GLU A 189 2.75 -4.67 -11.55
N GLY A 190 3.83 -5.33 -11.14
CA GLY A 190 5.06 -4.71 -10.66
C GLY A 190 5.81 -4.00 -11.79
N ILE A 191 5.13 -3.11 -12.51
CA ILE A 191 5.83 -2.14 -13.34
C ILE A 191 6.31 -1.06 -12.37
N MET A 192 7.55 -1.20 -11.91
CA MET A 192 8.32 -0.08 -11.36
C MET A 192 8.60 0.90 -12.51
N ASP A 193 7.55 1.53 -13.04
CA ASP A 193 7.69 2.58 -14.04
C ASP A 193 8.52 3.70 -13.42
N ASN A 194 9.27 4.41 -14.27
CA ASN A 194 10.06 5.57 -13.89
C ASN A 194 9.22 6.56 -13.06
N GLU A 195 7.93 6.67 -13.40
CA GLU A 195 6.91 7.46 -12.72
C GLU A 195 6.60 7.00 -11.28
N ILE A 196 6.59 5.70 -10.99
CA ILE A 196 6.45 5.17 -9.62
C ILE A 196 7.70 5.51 -8.80
N ARG A 197 8.88 5.36 -9.40
CA ARG A 197 10.15 5.65 -8.72
C ARG A 197 10.28 7.14 -8.41
N GLU A 198 9.92 8.02 -9.33
CA GLU A 198 9.90 9.47 -9.14
C GLU A 198 8.92 9.89 -8.03
N LYS A 199 7.69 9.36 -8.03
CA LYS A 199 6.71 9.67 -6.97
C LYS A 199 7.10 9.11 -5.61
N LYS A 200 7.72 7.93 -5.57
CA LYS A 200 8.32 7.35 -4.37
C LYS A 200 9.42 8.27 -3.80
N GLN A 201 10.28 8.82 -4.66
CA GLN A 201 11.31 9.78 -4.26
C GLN A 201 10.73 11.11 -3.81
N SER A 202 9.66 11.62 -4.43
CA SER A 202 8.98 12.84 -3.99
C SER A 202 8.48 12.71 -2.55
N CYS A 203 7.80 11.61 -2.20
CA CYS A 203 7.33 11.46 -0.82
C CYS A 203 8.50 11.34 0.17
N TYR A 204 9.55 10.58 -0.14
CA TYR A 204 10.69 10.48 0.76
C TYR A 204 11.46 11.80 0.90
N ALA A 205 11.61 12.58 -0.18
CA ALA A 205 12.25 13.88 -0.15
C ALA A 205 11.45 14.91 0.67
N ASP A 206 10.12 14.82 0.67
CA ASP A 206 9.25 15.67 1.51
C ASP A 206 9.12 15.14 2.95
N ILE A 207 9.59 13.92 3.22
CA ILE A 207 9.74 13.37 4.57
C ILE A 207 11.08 13.77 5.19
N GLU A 208 12.15 13.96 4.41
CA GLU A 208 13.49 14.29 4.90
C GLU A 208 13.79 15.80 5.05
N ARG A 209 12.86 16.68 4.65
CA ARG A 209 12.99 18.15 4.69
C ARG A 209 12.24 18.78 5.86
#